data_AF-A0A9E4UB11-F1
#
_entry.id   AF-A0A9E4UB11-F1
#
_cell.length_a   1.000
_cell.length_b   1.000
_cell.length_c   1.000
_cell.angle_alpha   90.00
_cell.angle_beta   90.00
_cell.angle_gamma   90.00
#
_symmetry.space_group_name_H-M   'P 1'
#
loop_
_entity.id
_entity.type
_entity.pdbx_description
1 polymer ?
#
loop_
_entity_poly.entity_id
_entity_poly.type
_entity_poly.pdbx_seq_one_letter_code
_entity_poly.pdbx_strand_id
1 'polypeptide(L)' 'MTHEHVDPAAEQAWRDVLMGRHHSRLGMLPGSHRCRMCRIPLAGIGSVVTKPLGYRPSRKSPHLCNM' A
#
# COMPACT_ATOMS: atom_id res chain seq x y z
N MET A 1 36.01 2.65 8.65
CA MET A 1 34.69 2.18 8.18
C MET A 1 34.50 0.78 8.72
N THR A 2 33.84 0.63 9.86
CA THR A 2 33.48 -0.67 10.42
C THR A 2 32.25 -1.18 9.68
N HIS A 3 32.36 -2.31 8.98
CA HIS A 3 31.19 -3.03 8.49
C HIS A 3 30.49 -3.61 9.71
N GLU A 4 29.42 -2.96 10.16
CA GLU A 4 28.51 -3.53 11.13
C GLU A 4 27.82 -4.73 10.48
N HIS A 5 28.00 -5.91 11.08
CA HIS A 5 27.40 -7.15 10.59
C HIS A 5 25.90 -7.10 10.91
N VAL A 6 25.08 -6.74 9.91
CA VAL A 6 23.62 -6.76 10.05
C VAL A 6 23.19 -8.22 10.13
N ASP A 7 22.42 -8.56 11.17
CA ASP A 7 21.83 -9.89 11.31
C ASP A 7 20.98 -10.22 10.06
N PRO A 8 21.31 -11.29 9.29
CA PRO A 8 20.58 -11.68 8.10
C PRO A 8 19.09 -11.93 8.36
N ALA A 9 18.72 -12.38 9.57
CA ALA A 9 17.33 -12.60 9.93
C ALA A 9 16.58 -11.26 10.08
N ALA A 10 17.22 -10.27 10.72
CA ALA A 10 16.68 -8.92 10.82
C ALA A 10 16.54 -8.26 9.44
N GLU A 11 17.54 -8.43 8.56
CA GLU A 11 17.49 -7.90 7.19
C GLU A 11 16.33 -8.52 6.39
N GLN A 12 16.13 -9.83 6.50
CA GLN A 12 15.03 -10.51 5.82
C GLN A 12 13.66 -10.08 6.37
N ALA A 13 13.51 -9.94 7.69
CA ALA A 13 12.27 -9.45 8.30
C ALA A 13 11.90 -8.04 7.80
N TRP A 14 12.89 -7.15 7.70
CA TRP A 14 12.67 -5.81 7.15
C TRP A 14 12.32 -5.84 5.67
N ARG A 15 12.97 -6.70 4.88
CA ARG A 15 12.59 -6.90 3.47
C ARG A 15 11.14 -7.32 3.34
N ASP A 16 10.69 -8.27 4.15
CA ASP A 16 9.31 -8.76 4.08
C ASP A 16 8.31 -7.66 4.46
N VAL A 17 8.63 -6.82 5.45
CA VAL A 17 7.78 -5.68 5.86
C VAL A 17 7.73 -4.59 4.78
N LEU A 18 8.87 -4.24 4.17
CA LEU A 18 8.96 -3.11 3.24
C LEU A 18 8.57 -3.48 1.81
N MET A 19 8.86 -4.71 1.38
CA MET A 19 8.62 -5.19 0.02
C MET A 19 7.36 -6.07 -0.06
N GLY A 20 6.82 -6.50 1.09
CA GLY A 20 5.57 -7.22 1.16
C GLY A 20 4.42 -6.42 0.55
N ARG A 21 3.61 -7.06 -0.29
CA ARG A 21 2.41 -6.42 -0.82
C ARG A 21 1.38 -6.27 0.30
N HIS A 22 1.01 -5.03 0.64
CA HIS A 22 -0.07 -4.76 1.58
C HIS A 22 -1.45 -5.01 0.96
N HIS A 23 -1.88 -6.27 0.84
CA HIS A 23 -3.19 -6.59 0.30
C HIS A 23 -4.31 -6.21 1.27
N SER A 24 -5.08 -5.15 0.97
CA SER A 24 -6.33 -4.89 1.67
C SER A 24 -7.45 -5.78 1.12
N ARG A 25 -8.32 -6.29 2.00
CA ARG A 25 -9.56 -6.99 1.60
C ARG A 25 -10.47 -6.09 0.74
N LEU A 26 -10.39 -4.77 0.95
CA LEU A 26 -11.11 -3.77 0.14
C LEU A 26 -10.64 -3.72 -1.31
N GLY A 27 -9.49 -4.32 -1.64
CA GLY A 27 -9.00 -4.46 -3.01
C GLY A 27 -9.90 -5.35 -3.90
N MET A 28 -10.80 -6.14 -3.33
CA MET A 28 -11.78 -6.92 -4.09
C MET A 28 -12.94 -6.09 -4.63
N LEU A 29 -13.13 -4.87 -4.13
CA LEU A 29 -14.21 -4.00 -4.59
C LEU A 29 -13.98 -3.55 -6.05
N PRO A 30 -15.08 -3.34 -6.81
CA PRO A 30 -14.99 -2.89 -8.20
C PRO A 30 -14.50 -1.45 -8.29
N GLY A 31 -13.64 -1.15 -9.27
CA GLY A 31 -13.11 0.20 -9.50
C GLY A 31 -12.00 0.22 -10.55
N SER A 32 -11.96 1.30 -11.34
CA SER A 32 -11.04 1.47 -12.49
C SER A 32 -9.65 1.93 -12.08
N HIS A 33 -9.55 2.83 -11.09
CA HIS A 33 -8.29 3.36 -10.59
C HIS A 33 -7.97 2.78 -9.20
N ARG A 34 -6.77 2.22 -9.04
CA ARG A 34 -6.36 1.46 -7.85
C ARG A 34 -5.02 1.94 -7.31
N CYS A 35 -4.84 1.85 -6.00
CA CYS A 35 -3.53 2.05 -5.38
C CYS A 35 -2.54 0.98 -5.84
N ARG A 36 -1.34 1.37 -6.29
CA ARG A 36 -0.30 0.44 -6.75
C ARG A 36 0.27 -0.44 -5.63
N MET A 37 0.17 0.01 -4.38
CA MET A 37 0.68 -0.73 -3.22
C MET A 37 -0.38 -1.67 -2.64
N CYS A 38 -1.55 -1.13 -2.24
CA CYS A 38 -2.58 -1.90 -1.54
C CYS A 38 -3.79 -2.34 -2.36
N ARG A 39 -3.83 -1.96 -3.64
CA ARG A 39 -4.87 -2.32 -4.65
C ARG A 39 -6.31 -1.89 -4.36
N ILE A 40 -6.53 -1.06 -3.34
CA ILE A 40 -7.85 -0.49 -3.06
C ILE A 40 -8.33 0.41 -4.22
N PRO A 41 -9.64 0.43 -4.51
CA PRO A 41 -10.20 1.36 -5.48
C PRO A 41 -10.18 2.80 -4.94
N LEU A 42 -9.62 3.69 -5.73
CA LEU A 42 -9.50 5.13 -5.45
C LEU A 42 -10.46 5.97 -6.32
N ALA A 43 -11.04 5.37 -7.37
CA ALA A 43 -12.12 5.95 -8.18
C ALA A 43 -13.22 4.91 -8.47
N GLY A 44 -14.34 5.38 -9.03
CA GLY A 44 -15.51 4.56 -9.33
C GLY A 44 -16.31 4.15 -8.10
N ILE A 45 -17.15 3.12 -8.25
CA ILE A 45 -18.10 2.67 -7.21
C ILE A 45 -17.37 2.26 -5.93
N GLY A 46 -16.28 1.49 -6.04
CA GLY A 46 -15.50 1.09 -4.87
C GLY A 46 -14.92 2.28 -4.10
N SER A 47 -14.67 3.42 -4.75
CA SER A 47 -14.20 4.62 -4.05
C SER A 47 -15.24 5.24 -3.12
N VAL A 48 -16.54 5.03 -3.38
CA VAL A 48 -17.61 5.51 -2.52
C VAL A 48 -17.57 4.79 -1.16
N VAL A 49 -17.15 3.53 -1.16
CA VAL A 49 -17.00 2.71 0.05
C VAL A 49 -15.67 2.99 0.75
N THR A 50 -14.58 3.20 0.00
CA THR A 50 -13.25 3.40 0.60
C THR A 50 -13.00 4.82 1.10
N LYS A 51 -13.59 5.85 0.48
CA LYS A 51 -13.38 7.26 0.89
C LYS A 51 -13.79 7.58 2.34
N PRO A 52 -14.93 7.10 2.87
CA PRO A 52 -15.30 7.29 4.27
C PRO A 52 -14.31 6.64 5.26
N LEU A 53 -13.61 5.59 4.83
CA LEU A 53 -12.59 4.89 5.65
C LEU A 53 -11.22 5.58 5.62
N GLY A 54 -11.12 6.80 5.05
CA GLY A 54 -9.89 7.60 5.00
C GLY A 54 -9.06 7.40 3.73
N TYR A 55 -9.37 6.39 2.91
CA TYR A 55 -8.60 6.12 1.69
C TYR A 55 -8.83 7.17 0.61
N ARG A 56 -7.80 7.99 0.34
CA ARG A 56 -7.82 8.99 -0.74
C ARG A 56 -6.54 8.93 -1.57
N PRO A 57 -6.55 9.34 -2.85
CA PRO A 57 -5.33 9.50 -3.63
C PRO A 57 -4.35 10.45 -2.92
N SER A 58 -3.07 10.10 -2.88
CA SER A 58 -2.02 10.97 -2.37
C SER A 58 -1.80 12.14 -3.33
N ARG A 59 -1.59 13.33 -2.76
CA ARG A 59 -1.30 14.54 -3.54
C ARG A 59 -0.01 14.44 -4.35
N LYS A 60 0.99 13.70 -3.83
CA LYS A 60 2.30 13.51 -4.49
C LYS A 60 2.27 12.44 -5.58
N SER A 61 1.40 11.45 -5.45
CA SER A 61 1.25 10.36 -6.42
C SER A 61 -0.19 9.86 -6.39
N PRO A 62 -1.02 10.21 -7.39
CA PRO A 62 -2.41 9.80 -7.43
C PRO A 62 -2.59 8.27 -7.41
N HIS A 63 -1.58 7.51 -7.84
CA HIS A 63 -1.61 6.05 -7.83
C HIS A 63 -1.26 5.41 -6.48
N LEU A 64 -0.99 6.21 -5.46
CA LEU A 64 -0.81 5.76 -4.09
C LEU A 64 -1.94 6.33 -3.24
N CYS A 65 -2.44 5.55 -2.29
CA CYS A 65 -3.35 6.08 -1.30
C CYS A 65 -2.58 6.85 -0.22
N ASN A 66 -3.11 7.99 0.19
CA ASN A 66 -2.80 8.59 1.48
C ASN A 66 -3.73 7.91 2.48
N MET A 67 -3.15 7.08 3.35
CA MET A 67 -3.85 6.42 4.43
C MET A 67 -3.42 7.07 5.74
#